data_AF-A0A3B8P7J8-F1
#
_entry.id   AF-A0A3B8P7J8-F1
#
_cell.length_a   1.000
_cell.length_b   1.000
_cell.length_c   1.000
_cell.angle_alpha   90.00
_cell.angle_beta   90.00
_cell.angle_gamma   90.00
#
_symmetry.space_group_name_H-M   'P 1'
#
loop_
_entity.id
_entity.type
_entity.pdbx_description
1 polymer ?
#
loop_
_entity_poly.entity_id
_entity_poly.type
_entity_poly.pdbx_seq_one_letter_code
_entity_poly.pdbx_strand_id
1 'polypeptide(L)' 'MNSAEQMHALAIGEVMSQLRQLAKSPTPVPDQTFVLGMLEGFEKIGVFDQPTLSSIRDKVFVTTTQRVEQLRESA' A
#
# COMPACT_ATOMS: atom_id res chain seq x y z
N MET A 1 -5.33 -22.89 -14.22
CA MET A 1 -6.40 -21.88 -14.09
C MET A 1 -5.99 -20.94 -12.96
N ASN A 2 -5.66 -19.68 -13.26
CA ASN A 2 -5.70 -18.61 -12.26
C ASN A 2 -6.95 -17.81 -12.60
N SER A 3 -8.00 -17.89 -11.78
CA SER A 3 -9.17 -17.04 -12.00
C SER A 3 -8.79 -15.59 -11.69
N ALA A 4 -9.36 -14.62 -12.40
CA ALA A 4 -9.13 -13.19 -12.12
C ALA A 4 -9.38 -12.86 -10.63
N GLU A 5 -10.31 -13.56 -9.99
CA GLU A 5 -10.60 -13.49 -8.56
C GLU A 5 -9.41 -13.91 -7.68
N GLN A 6 -8.68 -14.97 -8.04
CA GLN A 6 -7.48 -15.38 -7.30
C GLN A 6 -6.37 -14.33 -7.42
N MET A 7 -6.18 -13.76 -8.62
CA MET A 7 -5.21 -12.66 -8.82
C MET A 7 -5.59 -11.43 -7.99
N HIS A 8 -6.87 -11.07 -7.98
CA HIS A 8 -7.39 -9.97 -7.19
C HIS A 8 -7.19 -10.21 -5.68
N ALA A 9 -7.53 -11.40 -5.18
CA ALA A 9 -7.33 -11.75 -3.77
C ALA A 9 -5.86 -11.72 -3.35
N LEU A 10 -4.95 -12.22 -4.20
CA LEU A 10 -3.51 -12.17 -3.96
C LEU A 10 -2.99 -10.73 -3.93
N ALA A 11 -3.44 -9.87 -4.86
CA ALA A 11 -3.07 -8.47 -4.89
C ALA A 11 -3.53 -7.72 -3.63
N ILE A 12 -4.75 -7.99 -3.14
CA ILE A 12 -5.23 -7.43 -1.86
C ILE A 12 -4.34 -7.90 -0.72
N GLY A 13 -4.02 -9.19 -0.66
CA GLY A 13 -3.13 -9.76 0.35
C GLY A 13 -1.77 -9.07 0.38
N GLU A 14 -1.19 -8.81 -0.80
CA GLU A 14 0.08 -8.13 -0.95
C GLU A 14 0.00 -6.67 -0.48
N VAL A 15 -0.99 -5.90 -0.93
CA VAL A 15 -1.22 -4.51 -0.48
C VAL A 15 -1.33 -4.43 1.05
N MET A 16 -2.10 -5.33 1.67
CA MET A 16 -2.28 -5.35 3.12
C MET A 16 -0.98 -5.74 3.84
N SER A 17 -0.15 -6.59 3.24
CA SER A 17 1.18 -6.91 3.76
C SER A 17 2.08 -5.67 3.76
N GLN A 18 2.14 -4.96 2.65
CA GLN A 18 2.94 -3.76 2.50
C GLN A 18 2.49 -2.64 3.45
N LEU A 19 1.18 -2.44 3.63
CA LEU A 19 0.64 -1.48 4.62
C LEU A 19 1.09 -1.81 6.05
N ARG A 20 1.11 -3.10 6.43
CA ARG A 20 1.59 -3.51 7.77
C ARG A 20 3.10 -3.29 7.95
N GLN A 21 3.88 -3.44 6.87
CA GLN A 21 5.31 -3.16 6.89
C GLN A 21 5.56 -1.65 7.04
N LEU A 22 4.84 -0.84 6.25
CA LEU A 22 4.89 0.62 6.31
C LEU A 22 4.58 1.15 7.72
N ALA A 23 3.58 0.58 8.40
CA ALA A 23 3.21 0.95 9.77
C ALA A 23 4.32 0.70 10.82
N LYS A 24 5.36 -0.07 10.48
CA LYS A 24 6.50 -0.36 11.36
C LYS A 24 7.83 0.13 10.77
N SER A 25 7.79 0.79 9.62
CA SER A 25 8.98 1.12 8.85
C SER A 25 9.89 2.11 9.61
N PRO A 26 11.22 1.94 9.55
CA PRO A 26 12.19 2.97 9.95
C PRO A 26 12.37 4.04 8.85
N THR A 27 11.93 3.78 7.63
CA THR A 27 12.07 4.63 6.44
C THR A 27 10.74 4.81 5.72
N PRO A 28 9.71 5.39 6.38
CA PRO A 28 8.34 5.35 5.89
C PRO A 28 8.11 6.12 4.58
N VAL A 29 8.90 7.16 4.28
CA VAL A 29 8.76 7.94 3.04
C VAL A 29 9.25 7.16 1.79
N PRO A 30 10.46 6.56 1.79
CA PRO A 30 10.85 5.63 0.73
C PRO A 30 9.85 4.47 0.55
N ASP A 31 9.40 3.87 1.65
CA ASP A 31 8.50 2.71 1.59
C ASP A 31 7.12 3.10 1.02
N GLN A 32 6.60 4.27 1.38
CA GLN A 32 5.40 4.83 0.74
C GLN A 32 5.56 4.90 -0.78
N THR A 33 6.71 5.40 -1.25
CA THR A 33 6.97 5.57 -2.69
C THR A 33 6.93 4.22 -3.41
N PHE A 34 7.51 3.19 -2.80
CA PHE A 34 7.44 1.82 -3.30
C PHE A 34 5.99 1.32 -3.40
N VAL A 35 5.21 1.47 -2.32
CA VAL A 35 3.80 1.01 -2.30
C VAL A 35 2.96 1.74 -3.34
N LEU A 36 3.13 3.05 -3.50
CA LEU A 36 2.42 3.82 -4.53
C LEU A 36 2.76 3.33 -5.94
N GLY A 37 4.03 3.05 -6.24
CA GLY A 37 4.45 2.47 -7.52
C GLY A 37 3.83 1.09 -7.78
N MET A 38 3.68 0.26 -6.76
CA MET A 38 2.98 -1.02 -6.86
C MET A 38 1.50 -0.83 -7.22
N LEU A 39 0.81 0.15 -6.60
CA LEU A 39 -0.59 0.46 -6.90
C LEU A 39 -0.78 0.99 -8.32
N GLU A 40 0.15 1.83 -8.82
CA GLU A 40 0.16 2.24 -10.23
C GLU A 40 0.32 1.04 -11.18
N GLY A 41 1.13 0.04 -10.78
CA GLY A 41 1.24 -1.22 -11.48
C GLY A 41 -0.11 -1.93 -11.57
N PHE A 42 -0.79 -2.13 -10.44
CA PHE A 42 -2.11 -2.77 -10.37
C PHE A 42 -3.19 -2.03 -11.15
N GLU A 43 -3.14 -0.70 -11.18
CA GLU A 43 -4.01 0.12 -12.03
C GLU A 43 -3.79 -0.19 -13.51
N LYS A 44 -2.54 -0.19 -13.97
CA LYS A 44 -2.18 -0.42 -15.38
C LYS A 44 -2.61 -1.80 -15.88
N ILE A 45 -2.55 -2.82 -15.03
CA ILE A 45 -2.95 -4.19 -15.38
C ILE A 45 -4.42 -4.50 -15.06
N GLY A 46 -5.19 -3.49 -14.61
CA GLY A 46 -6.63 -3.64 -14.36
C GLY A 46 -6.99 -4.58 -13.21
N VAL A 47 -6.10 -4.72 -12.21
CA VAL A 47 -6.35 -5.57 -11.04
C VAL A 47 -7.34 -4.94 -10.08
N PHE A 48 -7.28 -3.61 -9.91
CA PHE A 48 -8.17 -2.85 -9.03
C PHE A 48 -8.93 -1.79 -9.82
N ASP A 49 -10.16 -1.52 -9.40
CA ASP A 49 -10.88 -0.34 -9.85
C ASP A 49 -10.36 0.93 -9.18
N GLN A 50 -10.69 2.08 -9.78
CA GLN A 50 -10.27 3.39 -9.30
C GLN A 50 -10.73 3.70 -7.86
N PRO A 51 -11.97 3.39 -7.45
CA PRO A 51 -12.41 3.56 -6.06
C PRO A 51 -11.55 2.76 -5.05
N THR A 52 -11.24 1.50 -5.36
CA THR A 52 -10.40 0.66 -4.50
C THR A 52 -8.97 1.23 -4.41
N LEU A 53 -8.39 1.62 -5.55
CA LEU A 53 -7.06 2.23 -5.58
C LEU A 53 -6.99 3.52 -4.76
N SER A 54 -7.99 4.40 -4.91
CA SER A 54 -8.07 5.65 -4.15
C SER A 54 -8.15 5.37 -2.65
N SER A 55 -9.01 4.44 -2.23
CA SER A 55 -9.11 4.05 -0.82
C SER A 55 -7.80 3.47 -0.25
N ILE A 56 -7.08 2.68 -1.04
CA ILE A 56 -5.78 2.14 -0.62
C ILE A 56 -4.74 3.25 -0.53
N ARG A 57 -4.67 4.16 -1.51
CA ARG A 57 -3.76 5.32 -1.51
C ARG A 57 -3.96 6.16 -0.26
N ASP A 58 -5.19 6.46 0.11
CA ASP A 58 -5.50 7.21 1.33
C ASP A 58 -4.95 6.52 2.59
N LYS A 59 -5.13 5.19 2.69
CA LYS A 59 -4.57 4.40 3.80
C LYS A 59 -3.04 4.45 3.83
N VAL A 60 -2.38 4.38 2.67
CA VAL A 60 -0.92 4.51 2.57
C VAL A 60 -0.49 5.87 3.12
N PHE A 61 -1.09 6.96 2.67
CA PHE A 61 -0.76 8.31 3.16
C PHE A 61 -0.95 8.45 4.67
N VAL A 62 -2.11 8.04 5.19
CA VAL A 62 -2.40 8.12 6.64
C VAL A 62 -1.40 7.29 7.44
N THR A 63 -1.11 6.07 7.01
CA THR A 63 -0.17 5.17 7.69
C THR A 63 1.25 5.76 7.71
N THR A 64 1.70 6.32 6.58
CA THR A 64 3.02 6.99 6.52
C THR A 64 3.09 8.17 7.45
N THR A 65 2.11 9.07 7.41
CA THR A 65 2.08 10.27 8.26
C THR A 65 2.14 9.89 9.73
N GLN A 66 1.29 8.95 10.16
CA GLN A 66 1.32 8.45 11.54
C GLN A 66 2.67 7.84 11.90
N ARG A 67 3.29 7.08 11.00
CA ARG A 67 4.58 6.47 11.28
C ARG A 67 5.71 7.49 11.39
N VAL A 68 5.71 8.52 10.54
CA VAL A 68 6.68 9.63 10.61
C VAL A 68 6.55 10.36 11.95
N GLU A 69 5.33 10.63 12.40
CA GLU A 69 5.07 11.27 13.70
C GLU A 69 5.60 10.42 14.86
N GLN A 70 5.31 9.12 14.87
CA GLN A 70 5.83 8.20 15.89
C GLN A 70 7.37 8.17 15.95
N LEU A 71 8.04 8.15 14.79
CA LEU A 71 9.49 8.19 14.72
C LEU A 71 10.05 9.52 15.25
N ARG A 72 9.36 10.63 14.98
CA ARG A 72 9.73 11.95 15.47
C ARG A 72 9.60 12.06 16.99
N GLU A 73 8.58 11.46 17.59
CA GLU A 73 8.37 11.44 19.05
C GLU A 73 9.34 10.50 19.78
N SER A 74 9.92 9.53 19.06
CA SER A 74 10.85 8.54 19.61
C SER A 74 12.33 8.92 19.44
N ALA A 75 12.62 10.08 18.84
CA ALA A 75 13.96 10.59 18.55
C ALA A 75 14.36 11.70 19.53
#